data_AF-A0A6B3BZS8-F1
#
_entry.id   AF-A0A6B3BZS8-F1
#
_cell.length_a   1.000
_cell.length_b   1.000
_cell.length_c   1.000
_cell.angle_alpha   90.00
_cell.angle_beta   90.00
_cell.angle_gamma   90.00
#
_symmetry.space_group_name_H-M   'P 1'
#
loop_
_entity.id
_entity.type
_entity.pdbx_description
1 polymer ?
#
loop_
_entity_poly.entity_id
_entity_poly.type
_entity_poly.pdbx_seq_one_letter_code
_entity_poly.pdbx_strand_id
1 'polypeptide(L)'
;MDVNGIKVDTEASAETKQIIQADTVVAAAAASVCGSGYTISTGAARYSTYGTAYTWTNGTTSGSSYYDRPICAVFFNDTGTAYSMGVRLKDNYTATPDDQDFGTYSTYAGPVYQNKGYCGQAYSYMKVGSKVVVDNYLKVGACD
;
A
#
# COMPACT_ATOMS: atom_id res chain seq x y z
N MET A 1 0.61 16.72 -1.88
CA MET A 1 1.52 17.31 -2.89
C MET A 1 1.42 16.55 -4.20
N ASP A 2 1.84 17.14 -5.32
CA ASP A 2 1.91 16.45 -6.61
C ASP A 2 3.34 16.00 -6.89
N VAL A 3 3.50 14.74 -7.29
CA VAL A 3 4.76 14.15 -7.74
C VAL A 3 4.53 13.63 -9.16
N ASN A 4 4.82 14.47 -10.15
CA ASN A 4 4.70 14.16 -11.57
C ASN A 4 3.30 13.59 -11.94
N GLY A 5 2.24 14.20 -11.44
CA GLY A 5 0.85 13.80 -11.70
C GLY A 5 0.27 12.77 -10.71
N ILE A 6 1.06 12.32 -9.73
CA ILE A 6 0.59 11.49 -8.62
C ILE A 6 0.40 12.35 -7.39
N LYS A 7 -0.80 12.36 -6.82
CA LYS A 7 -1.01 13.00 -5.52
C LYS A 7 -0.39 12.10 -4.45
N VAL A 8 0.51 12.68 -3.67
CA VAL A 8 1.12 12.05 -2.50
C VAL A 8 0.71 12.85 -1.27
N ASP A 9 0.39 12.18 -0.19
CA ASP A 9 0.09 12.83 1.08
C ASP A 9 1.26 13.76 1.48
N THR A 10 0.94 14.95 1.98
CA THR A 10 1.97 15.91 2.43
C THR A 10 2.81 15.35 3.56
N GLU A 11 2.19 14.54 4.43
CA GLU A 11 2.81 13.94 5.61
C GLU A 11 3.46 12.59 5.30
N ALA A 12 3.36 12.09 4.07
CA ALA A 12 4.07 10.88 3.65
C ALA A 12 5.59 11.03 3.82
N SER A 13 6.25 9.91 4.12
CA SER A 13 7.69 9.88 4.33
C SER A 13 8.48 10.35 3.10
N ALA A 14 9.70 10.85 3.32
CA ALA A 14 10.61 11.19 2.23
C ALA A 14 10.88 9.98 1.32
N GLU A 15 10.98 8.78 1.90
CA GLU A 15 11.12 7.52 1.15
C GLU A 15 9.92 7.24 0.25
N THR A 16 8.69 7.43 0.74
CA THR A 16 7.48 7.29 -0.08
C THR A 16 7.55 8.22 -1.28
N LYS A 17 7.89 9.49 -1.06
CA LYS A 17 8.02 10.50 -2.12
C LYS A 17 9.08 10.10 -3.15
N GLN A 18 10.23 9.59 -2.69
CA GLN A 18 11.30 9.10 -3.57
C GLN A 18 10.88 7.87 -4.39
N ILE A 19 10.18 6.90 -3.78
CA ILE A 19 9.72 5.70 -4.48
C ILE A 19 8.70 6.06 -5.56
N ILE A 20 7.73 6.93 -5.25
CA ILE A 20 6.74 7.42 -6.22
C ILE A 20 7.42 8.20 -7.34
N GLN A 21 8.39 9.07 -7.02
CA GLN A 21 9.11 9.86 -8.01
C GLN A 21 9.99 8.99 -8.94
N ALA A 22 10.56 7.91 -8.41
CA ALA A 22 11.42 7.01 -9.18
C ALA A 22 10.65 6.20 -10.23
N ASP A 23 9.36 5.90 -10.00
CA ASP A 23 8.53 5.18 -10.95
C ASP A 23 7.05 5.56 -10.83
N THR A 24 6.69 6.65 -11.50
CA THR A 24 5.34 7.21 -11.47
C THR A 24 4.33 6.36 -12.24
N VAL A 25 4.80 5.58 -13.23
CA VAL A 25 3.95 4.72 -14.06
C VAL A 25 3.45 3.54 -13.23
N VAL A 26 4.35 2.87 -12.49
CA VAL A 26 3.97 1.77 -11.60
C VAL A 26 3.11 2.29 -10.44
N ALA A 27 3.43 3.45 -9.88
CA ALA A 27 2.59 4.08 -8.86
C ALA A 27 1.16 4.35 -9.37
N ALA A 28 1.00 4.88 -10.59
CA ALA A 28 -0.31 5.11 -11.19
C ALA A 28 -1.08 3.81 -11.43
N ALA A 29 -0.38 2.75 -11.86
CA ALA A 29 -0.98 1.42 -12.01
C ALA A 29 -1.45 0.88 -10.65
N ALA A 30 -0.65 1.02 -9.60
CA ALA A 30 -1.03 0.61 -8.25
C ALA A 30 -2.27 1.36 -7.72
N ALA A 31 -2.36 2.69 -7.96
CA ALA A 31 -3.55 3.46 -7.65
C ALA A 31 -4.79 2.94 -8.40
N SER A 32 -4.62 2.60 -9.68
CA SER A 32 -5.71 2.07 -10.52
C SER A 32 -6.23 0.71 -10.03
N VAL A 33 -5.35 -0.14 -9.47
CA VAL A 33 -5.75 -1.41 -8.83
C VAL A 33 -6.64 -1.17 -7.60
N CYS A 34 -6.34 -0.15 -6.79
CA CYS A 34 -7.22 0.28 -5.70
C CYS A 34 -8.54 0.91 -6.16
N GLY A 35 -8.66 1.24 -7.45
CA GLY A 35 -9.86 1.81 -8.05
C GLY A 35 -9.80 3.33 -8.20
N SER A 36 -10.65 3.87 -9.10
CA SER A 36 -10.59 5.26 -9.59
C SER A 36 -10.70 6.35 -8.52
N GLY A 37 -11.20 6.04 -7.32
CA GLY A 37 -11.28 6.98 -6.21
C GLY A 37 -9.98 7.13 -5.42
N TYR A 38 -9.10 6.12 -5.42
CA TYR A 38 -7.91 6.04 -4.56
C TYR A 38 -6.72 6.74 -5.22
N THR A 39 -6.73 8.07 -5.19
CA THR A 39 -5.81 8.92 -5.97
C THR A 39 -4.67 9.53 -5.17
N ILE A 40 -4.67 9.39 -3.83
CA ILE A 40 -3.67 10.00 -2.95
C ILE A 40 -2.82 8.89 -2.32
N SER A 41 -1.53 8.84 -2.66
CA SER A 41 -0.59 7.88 -2.07
C SER A 41 -0.28 8.26 -0.62
N THR A 42 -0.51 7.34 0.30
CA THR A 42 -0.26 7.52 1.74
C THR A 42 1.02 6.84 2.21
N GLY A 43 1.60 5.98 1.38
CA GLY A 43 2.79 5.21 1.70
C GLY A 43 3.28 4.39 0.50
N ALA A 44 4.59 4.20 0.42
CA ALA A 44 5.21 3.24 -0.48
C ALA A 44 6.50 2.66 0.14
N ALA A 45 6.77 1.38 -0.14
CA ALA A 45 7.98 0.69 0.31
C ALA A 45 8.49 -0.25 -0.79
N ARG A 46 9.78 -0.13 -1.16
CA ARG A 46 10.42 -0.95 -2.20
C ARG A 46 11.33 -2.00 -1.58
N TYR A 47 11.10 -3.26 -1.92
CA TYR A 47 11.83 -4.40 -1.36
C TYR A 47 12.85 -4.94 -2.36
N SER A 48 13.89 -4.15 -2.61
CA SER A 48 14.94 -4.47 -3.58
C SER A 48 14.33 -4.77 -4.96
N THR A 49 14.65 -5.91 -5.57
CA THR A 49 14.14 -6.37 -6.86
C THR A 49 12.90 -7.25 -6.75
N TYR A 50 12.34 -7.44 -5.55
CA TYR A 50 11.26 -8.40 -5.34
C TYR A 50 9.87 -7.79 -5.54
N GLY A 51 9.70 -6.55 -5.15
CA GLY A 51 8.40 -5.91 -5.24
C GLY A 51 8.33 -4.57 -4.55
N THR A 52 7.22 -3.88 -4.78
CA THR A 52 6.93 -2.58 -4.19
C THR A 52 5.51 -2.57 -3.63
N ALA A 53 5.37 -2.22 -2.36
CA ALA A 53 4.08 -2.03 -1.71
C ALA A 53 3.64 -0.57 -1.80
N TYR A 54 2.34 -0.36 -2.01
CA TYR A 54 1.74 0.96 -2.09
C TYR A 54 0.46 1.01 -1.26
N THR A 55 0.25 2.13 -0.59
CA THR A 55 -1.03 2.45 0.06
C THR A 55 -1.61 3.74 -0.47
N TRP A 56 -2.94 3.77 -0.57
CA TRP A 56 -3.70 4.86 -1.16
C TRP A 56 -4.90 5.22 -0.31
N THR A 57 -5.35 6.47 -0.38
CA THR A 57 -6.64 6.92 0.13
C THR A 57 -7.41 7.65 -0.97
N ASN A 58 -8.73 7.68 -0.83
CA ASN A 58 -9.62 8.48 -1.67
C ASN A 58 -9.78 9.93 -1.17
N GLY A 59 -9.16 10.27 -0.04
CA GLY A 59 -9.20 11.61 0.54
C GLY A 59 -10.50 11.97 1.25
N THR A 60 -11.52 11.10 1.22
CA THR A 60 -12.75 11.29 1.99
C THR A 60 -12.58 10.80 3.42
N THR A 61 -13.52 11.18 4.29
CA THR A 61 -13.59 10.68 5.66
C THR A 61 -14.92 9.95 5.80
N SER A 62 -14.90 8.69 6.22
CA SER A 62 -16.09 7.85 6.42
C SER A 62 -16.75 8.02 7.79
N GLY A 63 -16.04 8.68 8.72
CA GLY A 63 -16.48 8.97 10.08
C GLY A 63 -16.20 10.41 10.51
N SER A 64 -16.16 10.63 11.83
CA SER A 64 -15.95 11.95 12.43
C SER A 64 -14.48 12.28 12.71
N SER A 65 -13.60 11.27 12.69
CA SER A 65 -12.17 11.45 12.93
C SER A 65 -11.40 11.62 11.61
N TYR A 66 -10.36 12.43 11.61
CA TYR A 66 -9.39 12.49 10.50
C TYR A 66 -8.81 11.11 10.15
N TYR A 67 -8.75 10.21 11.14
CA TYR A 67 -8.24 8.85 10.96
C TYR A 67 -9.21 7.92 10.22
N ASP A 68 -10.48 8.31 10.11
CA ASP A 68 -11.53 7.55 9.41
C ASP A 68 -11.47 7.73 7.89
N ARG A 69 -10.25 7.80 7.33
CA ARG A 69 -10.06 7.83 5.88
C ARG A 69 -10.05 6.41 5.35
N PRO A 70 -10.83 6.11 4.29
CA PRO A 70 -10.71 4.85 3.58
C PRO A 70 -9.31 4.71 2.99
N ILE A 71 -8.73 3.52 3.15
CA ILE A 71 -7.41 3.19 2.65
C ILE A 71 -7.44 1.88 1.86
N CYS A 72 -6.52 1.76 0.92
CA CYS A 72 -6.29 0.57 0.13
C CYS A 72 -4.79 0.24 0.13
N ALA A 73 -4.45 -1.05 0.11
CA ALA A 73 -3.08 -1.52 -0.04
C ALA A 73 -2.96 -2.56 -1.15
N VAL A 74 -1.85 -2.48 -1.88
CA VAL A 74 -1.46 -3.42 -2.93
C VAL A 74 0.03 -3.71 -2.82
N PHE A 75 0.44 -4.93 -3.12
CA PHE A 75 1.85 -5.32 -3.17
C PHE A 75 2.19 -5.86 -4.55
N PHE A 76 2.97 -5.10 -5.32
CA PHE A 76 3.38 -5.44 -6.69
C PHE A 76 4.59 -6.37 -6.68
N ASN A 77 4.56 -7.33 -7.59
CA ASN A 77 5.64 -8.29 -7.83
C ASN A 77 6.54 -7.78 -8.95
N ASP A 78 7.76 -7.40 -8.61
CA ASP A 78 8.72 -6.82 -9.57
C ASP A 78 9.65 -7.90 -10.17
N THR A 79 9.42 -9.18 -9.87
CA THR A 79 10.29 -10.29 -10.30
C THR A 79 9.94 -10.89 -11.67
N GLY A 80 8.74 -10.61 -12.17
CA GLY A 80 8.20 -11.25 -13.39
C GLY A 80 7.86 -12.74 -13.26
N THR A 81 7.95 -13.32 -12.05
CA THR A 81 7.65 -14.73 -11.78
C THR A 81 6.60 -14.86 -10.68
N ALA A 82 5.69 -15.83 -10.79
CA ALA A 82 4.70 -16.08 -9.75
C ALA A 82 5.36 -16.61 -8.46
N TYR A 83 5.13 -15.91 -7.34
CA TYR A 83 5.63 -16.30 -6.02
C TYR A 83 4.54 -16.30 -4.98
N SER A 84 4.77 -17.05 -3.89
CA SER A 84 3.91 -16.98 -2.70
C SER A 84 4.13 -15.62 -2.06
N MET A 85 3.11 -14.76 -2.12
CA MET A 85 3.17 -13.39 -1.64
C MET A 85 1.82 -12.94 -1.10
N GLY A 86 1.81 -11.84 -0.37
CA GLY A 86 0.57 -11.27 0.11
C GLY A 86 0.70 -9.89 0.70
N VAL A 87 -0.44 -9.26 0.86
CA VAL A 87 -0.61 -7.99 1.56
C VAL A 87 -1.70 -8.14 2.62
N ARG A 88 -1.50 -7.53 3.78
CA ARG A 88 -2.52 -7.38 4.82
C ARG A 88 -2.62 -5.93 5.20
N LEU A 89 -3.84 -5.43 5.37
CA LEU A 89 -4.10 -4.06 5.76
C LEU A 89 -4.87 -4.01 7.07
N LYS A 90 -4.28 -3.30 8.02
CA LYS A 90 -4.80 -3.11 9.36
C LYS A 90 -5.09 -1.63 9.59
N ASP A 91 -6.24 -1.33 10.16
CA ASP A 91 -6.57 0.02 10.64
C ASP A 91 -5.99 0.29 12.04
N ASN A 92 -6.21 1.49 12.58
CA ASN A 92 -5.76 1.85 13.92
C ASN A 92 -6.77 1.48 15.03
N TYR A 93 -7.78 0.65 14.75
CA TYR A 93 -8.84 0.28 15.69
C TYR A 93 -8.72 -1.19 16.12
N THR A 94 -8.72 -1.45 17.43
CA THR A 94 -8.52 -2.81 17.96
C THR A 94 -9.67 -3.78 17.66
N ALA A 95 -10.85 -3.27 17.31
CA ALA A 95 -12.04 -4.08 17.05
C ALA A 95 -12.27 -4.39 15.57
N THR A 96 -11.57 -3.73 14.65
CA THR A 96 -11.69 -4.00 13.23
C THR A 96 -10.76 -5.16 12.86
N PRO A 97 -11.24 -6.22 12.19
CA PRO A 97 -10.35 -7.25 11.68
C PRO A 97 -9.49 -6.72 10.53
N ASP A 98 -8.28 -7.25 10.42
CA ASP A 98 -7.41 -6.99 9.29
C ASP A 98 -8.03 -7.58 8.00
N ASP A 99 -7.84 -6.90 6.87
CA ASP A 99 -8.15 -7.44 5.55
C ASP A 99 -6.86 -7.95 4.91
N GLN A 100 -6.91 -9.05 4.16
CA GLN A 100 -5.71 -9.68 3.64
C GLN A 100 -5.94 -10.46 2.35
N ASP A 101 -4.91 -10.45 1.51
CA ASP A 101 -4.82 -11.26 0.31
C ASP A 101 -3.44 -11.94 0.25
N PHE A 102 -3.43 -13.26 0.33
CA PHE A 102 -2.24 -14.10 0.27
C PHE A 102 -2.46 -15.23 -0.72
N GLY A 103 -1.51 -15.40 -1.63
CA GLY A 103 -1.62 -16.39 -2.68
C GLY A 103 -0.32 -16.54 -3.45
N THR A 104 -0.43 -17.15 -4.63
CA THR A 104 0.67 -17.23 -5.58
C THR A 104 0.36 -16.29 -6.75
N TYR A 105 1.07 -15.17 -6.82
CA TYR A 105 0.76 -14.09 -7.76
C TYR A 105 1.98 -13.73 -8.61
N SER A 106 1.75 -13.53 -9.91
CA SER A 106 2.76 -13.05 -10.87
C SER A 106 2.80 -11.54 -11.00
N THR A 107 1.72 -10.83 -10.63
CA THR A 107 1.58 -9.38 -10.84
C THR A 107 1.51 -8.63 -9.52
N TYR A 108 0.53 -8.91 -8.68
CA TYR A 108 0.36 -8.24 -7.38
C TYR A 108 -0.55 -9.07 -6.46
N ALA A 109 -0.44 -8.79 -5.16
CA ALA A 109 -1.44 -9.14 -4.15
C ALA A 109 -2.28 -7.91 -3.78
N GLY A 110 -3.55 -8.14 -3.41
CA GLY A 110 -4.55 -7.10 -3.18
C GLY A 110 -5.41 -6.82 -4.42
N PRO A 111 -6.23 -5.75 -4.41
CA PRO A 111 -6.32 -4.74 -3.36
C PRO A 111 -7.06 -5.25 -2.12
N VAL A 112 -6.58 -4.82 -0.95
CA VAL A 112 -7.26 -4.99 0.34
C VAL A 112 -7.63 -3.62 0.89
N TYR A 113 -8.73 -3.52 1.64
CA TYR A 113 -9.33 -2.25 2.01
C TYR A 113 -9.62 -2.15 3.50
N GLN A 114 -9.55 -0.91 4.00
CA GLN A 114 -10.13 -0.53 5.29
C GLN A 114 -10.98 0.72 5.10
N ASN A 115 -12.21 0.71 5.62
CA ASN A 115 -13.14 1.86 5.51
C ASN A 115 -12.70 3.06 6.35
N LYS A 116 -11.90 2.80 7.38
CA LYS A 116 -11.23 3.75 8.27
C LYS A 116 -9.86 3.14 8.53
N GLY A 117 -8.76 3.80 8.18
CA GLY A 117 -7.46 3.15 8.39
C GLY A 117 -6.24 4.03 8.29
N TYR A 118 -6.42 5.34 8.21
CA TYR A 118 -5.30 6.25 8.38
C TYR A 118 -4.64 6.02 9.74
N CYS A 119 -3.32 6.13 9.82
CA CYS A 119 -2.51 5.67 10.96
C CYS A 119 -2.48 4.12 11.15
N GLY A 120 -2.97 3.36 10.16
CA GLY A 120 -2.88 1.92 10.10
C GLY A 120 -1.53 1.40 9.61
N GLN A 121 -1.49 0.10 9.27
CA GLN A 121 -0.29 -0.57 8.77
C GLN A 121 -0.63 -1.52 7.61
N ALA A 122 0.18 -1.50 6.57
CA ALA A 122 0.20 -2.50 5.51
C ALA A 122 1.37 -3.45 5.72
N TYR A 123 1.08 -4.74 5.85
CA TYR A 123 2.08 -5.79 5.92
C TYR A 123 2.28 -6.39 4.53
N SER A 124 3.54 -6.57 4.12
CA SER A 124 3.91 -7.22 2.86
C SER A 124 4.74 -8.45 3.15
N TYR A 125 4.48 -9.52 2.41
CA TYR A 125 5.19 -10.79 2.54
C TYR A 125 5.46 -11.41 1.18
N MET A 126 6.64 -12.00 0.99
CA MET A 126 6.98 -12.79 -0.19
C MET A 126 7.98 -13.89 0.14
N LYS A 127 7.75 -15.06 -0.44
CA LYS A 127 8.61 -16.23 -0.35
C LYS A 127 9.03 -16.71 -1.75
N VAL A 128 10.34 -16.84 -1.94
CA VAL A 128 10.96 -17.39 -3.15
C VAL A 128 11.56 -18.75 -2.80
N GLY A 129 10.98 -19.82 -3.33
CA GLY A 129 11.30 -21.19 -2.91
C GLY A 129 11.00 -21.39 -1.43
N SER A 130 12.03 -21.67 -0.62
CA SER A 130 11.92 -21.81 0.84
C SER A 130 12.24 -20.52 1.61
N LYS A 131 12.77 -19.48 0.95
CA LYS A 131 13.28 -18.26 1.60
C LYS A 131 12.24 -17.16 1.63
N VAL A 132 12.02 -16.57 2.81
CA VAL A 132 11.28 -15.31 2.95
C VAL A 132 12.19 -14.17 2.51
N VAL A 133 11.74 -13.41 1.51
CA VAL A 133 12.50 -12.29 0.91
C VAL A 133 11.84 -10.94 1.19
N VAL A 134 10.55 -10.93 1.52
CA VAL A 134 9.83 -9.76 2.03
C VAL A 134 9.06 -10.18 3.27
N ASP A 135 9.23 -9.42 4.34
CA ASP A 135 8.55 -9.50 5.62
C ASP A 135 8.68 -8.11 6.26
N ASN A 136 7.72 -7.23 5.98
CA ASN A 136 7.84 -5.81 6.32
C ASN A 136 6.48 -5.14 6.56
N TYR A 137 6.48 -4.13 7.42
CA TYR A 137 5.34 -3.27 7.71
C TYR A 137 5.59 -1.85 7.19
N LEU A 138 4.70 -1.39 6.33
CA LEU A 138 4.60 -0.01 5.88
C LEU A 138 3.51 0.71 6.69
N LYS A 139 3.82 1.88 7.25
CA LYS A 139 2.81 2.74 7.89
C LYS A 139 1.91 3.39 6.85
N VAL A 140 0.63 3.56 7.17
CA VAL A 140 -0.35 4.21 6.28
C VAL A 140 -0.65 5.62 6.75
N GLY A 141 -0.15 6.61 6.00
CA GLY A 141 -0.31 8.02 6.37
C GLY A 141 0.47 8.40 7.64
N ALA A 142 0.17 9.58 8.19
CA ALA A 142 0.71 10.03 9.46
C ALA A 142 -0.18 9.69 10.67
N CYS A 143 0.46 9.63 11.83
CA CYS A 143 -0.13 9.34 13.14
C CYS A 143 0.33 10.45 14.09
N ASP A 144 -0.47 11.50 14.26
CA ASP A 144 -0.15 12.62 15.15
C ASP A 144 -1.06 12.64 16.40
#